data_AF-A0A8H9G3K6-F1
#
_entry.id   AF-A0A8H9G3K6-F1
#
_cell.length_a   1.000
_cell.length_b   1.000
_cell.length_c   1.000
_cell.angle_alpha   90.00
_cell.angle_beta   90.00
_cell.angle_gamma   90.00
#
_symmetry.space_group_name_H-M   'P 1'
#
loop_
_entity.id
_entity.type
_entity.pdbx_description
1 polymer ?
#
loop_
_entity_poly.entity_id
_entity_poly.type
_entity_poly.pdbx_seq_one_letter_code
_entity_poly.pdbx_strand_id
1 'polypeptide(L)'
;MKLLLILCAFLLPNVLFSQTSRNIKAFYNADSTQVGYHDQQGKVIIPLSLKPVSGIPSSFENIISVIEQNDQEDFDYYFLTKTGRKLGYDSLYFFDNVPDCENEGFIRFYDRENDMVGMLNAKGEIQIPAIYNDLGHVKNGFINALKGAQRKRDTPDDEHSYFVGGKSMLIDTNNQIIIEDFPYNDDLNFYQVSINGSIPEDSTWIKFNGIDGNTYGFMDYNKEFEQLFPKLFPLGITAEQLIANSYDSIAFWDDDQSKWVFEESPRFINRHVDKLKELFESVINGSKKFSIYKSSLNYFIFEGESYGRFLDQCGDSLDVKYPVITLSFYGEFPFAAESFEFLRTDDGYKLILVNF
;
A
#
# COMPACT_ATOMS: atom_id res chain seq x y z
N MET A 1 -23.11 51.65 5.62
CA MET A 1 -21.64 51.48 5.74
C MET A 1 -21.17 50.38 6.69
N LYS A 2 -22.02 49.76 7.52
CA LYS A 2 -21.61 48.60 8.36
C LYS A 2 -21.90 47.22 7.75
N LEU A 3 -22.67 47.15 6.65
CA LEU A 3 -22.97 45.89 5.95
C LEU A 3 -21.97 45.51 4.84
N LEU A 4 -21.09 46.43 4.41
CA LEU A 4 -20.12 46.17 3.34
C LEU A 4 -18.80 45.55 3.83
N LEU A 5 -18.54 45.58 5.14
CA LEU A 5 -17.30 45.06 5.74
C LEU A 5 -17.36 43.57 6.10
N ILE A 6 -18.56 42.97 6.12
CA ILE A 6 -18.73 41.54 6.44
C ILE A 6 -18.59 40.67 5.18
N LEU A 7 -18.82 41.23 3.98
CA LEU A 7 -18.75 40.48 2.73
C LEU A 7 -17.31 40.28 2.21
N CYS A 8 -16.34 41.09 2.67
CA CYS A 8 -14.93 40.95 2.26
C CYS A 8 -14.13 39.96 3.11
N ALA A 9 -14.67 39.49 4.26
CA ALA A 9 -14.00 38.50 5.10
C ALA A 9 -14.22 37.04 4.65
N PHE A 10 -15.15 36.80 3.73
CA PHE A 10 -15.46 35.47 3.18
C PHE A 10 -14.86 35.20 1.79
N LEU A 11 -14.03 36.12 1.27
CA LEU A 11 -13.36 36.01 -0.03
C LEU A 11 -11.83 35.88 0.10
N LEU A 12 -11.32 35.46 1.25
CA LEU A 12 -10.00 34.86 1.28
C LEU A 12 -10.21 33.41 0.86
N PRO A 13 -9.67 32.97 -0.30
CA PRO A 13 -9.59 31.55 -0.54
C PRO A 13 -8.84 30.97 0.66
N ASN A 14 -9.47 30.02 1.35
CA ASN A 14 -8.71 29.08 2.14
C ASN A 14 -7.76 28.45 1.12
N VAL A 15 -6.54 28.99 1.05
CA VAL A 15 -5.41 28.28 0.48
C VAL A 15 -5.23 27.15 1.47
N LEU A 16 -6.03 26.10 1.29
CA LEU A 16 -5.68 24.78 1.72
C LEU A 16 -4.33 24.60 1.05
N PHE A 17 -3.26 24.82 1.81
CA PHE A 17 -2.01 24.19 1.50
C PHE A 17 -2.38 22.71 1.48
N SER A 18 -2.66 22.22 0.27
CA SER A 18 -2.44 20.83 -0.05
C SER A 18 -1.11 20.51 0.61
N GLN A 19 -1.12 19.57 1.55
CA GLN A 19 0.10 19.11 2.17
C GLN A 19 0.88 18.42 1.06
N THR A 20 1.57 19.20 0.24
CA THR A 20 2.60 18.69 -0.67
C THR A 20 3.52 17.90 0.22
N SER A 21 3.62 16.59 -0.04
CA SER A 21 4.44 15.71 0.78
C SER A 21 5.83 16.35 0.88
N ARG A 22 6.30 16.55 2.12
CA ARG A 22 7.58 17.23 2.39
C ARG A 22 8.73 16.25 2.27
N ASN A 23 8.60 15.28 1.37
CA ASN A 23 9.55 14.21 1.19
C ASN A 23 10.88 14.84 0.77
N ILE A 24 11.95 14.45 1.46
CA ILE A 24 13.30 14.76 1.01
C ILE A 24 13.69 13.72 -0.05
N LYS A 25 14.39 14.15 -1.09
CA LYS A 25 14.78 13.29 -2.22
C LYS A 25 16.24 12.90 -2.12
N ALA A 26 16.53 11.66 -2.47
CA ALA A 26 17.89 11.15 -2.56
C ALA A 26 18.66 11.86 -3.68
N PHE A 27 19.94 12.11 -3.46
CA PHE A 27 20.89 12.52 -4.48
C PHE A 27 22.19 11.75 -4.31
N TYR A 28 22.88 11.53 -5.43
CA TYR A 28 23.99 10.61 -5.53
C TYR A 28 25.26 11.36 -5.93
N ASN A 29 26.42 10.80 -5.57
CA ASN A 29 27.68 11.21 -6.16
C ASN A 29 27.80 10.66 -7.60
N ALA A 30 28.85 11.05 -8.32
CA ALA A 30 29.02 10.72 -9.73
C ALA A 30 29.02 9.21 -10.05
N ASP A 31 29.49 8.36 -9.14
CA ASP A 31 29.52 6.90 -9.31
C ASP A 31 28.40 6.17 -8.55
N SER A 32 27.47 6.91 -7.94
CA SER A 32 26.34 6.40 -7.15
C SER A 32 26.71 5.55 -5.92
N THR A 33 27.96 5.59 -5.48
CA THR A 33 28.41 4.86 -4.28
C THR A 33 28.05 5.55 -2.97
N GLN A 34 27.73 6.85 -3.03
CA GLN A 34 27.31 7.62 -1.87
C GLN A 34 25.96 8.29 -2.09
N VAL A 35 25.19 8.36 -1.01
CA VAL A 35 23.84 8.94 -1.02
C VAL A 35 23.73 10.03 0.05
N GLY A 36 23.02 11.10 -0.32
CA GLY A 36 22.53 12.14 0.58
C GLY A 36 21.08 12.46 0.27
N TYR A 37 20.47 13.36 1.04
CA TYR A 37 19.09 13.81 0.84
C TYR A 37 18.96 15.32 0.88
N HIS A 38 18.13 15.88 0.01
CA HIS A 38 17.81 17.32 -0.01
C HIS A 38 16.29 17.55 -0.01
N ASP A 39 15.87 18.74 0.44
CA ASP A 39 14.46 19.14 0.33
C ASP A 39 14.09 19.58 -1.09
N GLN A 40 12.82 19.96 -1.28
CA GLN A 40 12.31 20.41 -2.58
C GLN A 40 12.97 21.70 -3.09
N GLN A 41 13.62 22.47 -2.21
CA GLN A 41 14.37 23.68 -2.57
C GLN A 41 15.86 23.39 -2.85
N GLY A 42 16.27 22.12 -2.79
CA GLY A 42 17.65 21.69 -3.01
C GLY A 42 18.56 21.91 -1.80
N LYS A 43 18.02 22.27 -0.63
CA LYS A 43 18.82 22.37 0.59
C LYS A 43 19.15 20.96 1.06
N VAL A 44 20.44 20.67 1.19
CA VAL A 44 20.94 19.41 1.74
C VAL A 44 20.49 19.24 3.19
N ILE A 45 19.77 18.15 3.45
CA ILE A 45 19.28 17.75 4.78
C ILE A 45 20.19 16.66 5.35
N ILE A 46 20.50 15.64 4.55
CA ILE A 46 21.49 14.62 4.84
C ILE A 46 22.64 14.79 3.86
N PRO A 47 23.88 15.08 4.32
CA PRO A 47 25.03 15.18 3.45
C PRO A 47 25.29 13.87 2.69
N LEU A 48 25.98 14.00 1.56
CA LEU A 48 26.47 12.88 0.75
C LEU A 48 27.50 12.06 1.55
N SER A 49 27.01 11.12 2.34
CA SER A 49 27.79 10.45 3.38
C SER A 49 27.39 9.00 3.62
N LEU A 50 26.16 8.62 3.24
CA LEU A 50 25.68 7.25 3.38
C LEU A 50 26.33 6.38 2.31
N LYS A 51 26.72 5.15 2.68
CA LYS A 51 27.31 4.15 1.77
C LYS A 51 26.43 2.89 1.70
N PRO A 52 25.21 3.01 1.17
CA PRO A 52 24.23 1.92 1.24
C PRO A 52 24.71 0.69 0.46
N VAL A 53 24.49 -0.49 1.03
CA VAL A 53 24.85 -1.79 0.41
C VAL A 53 23.62 -2.55 -0.09
N SER A 54 22.44 -2.09 0.30
CA SER A 54 21.15 -2.53 -0.20
C SER A 54 20.38 -1.33 -0.77
N GLY A 55 19.22 -1.57 -1.38
CA GLY A 55 18.32 -0.49 -1.81
C GLY A 55 18.10 0.53 -0.69
N ILE A 56 18.17 1.82 -1.04
CA ILE A 56 17.87 2.95 -0.15
C ILE A 56 16.68 3.73 -0.73
N PRO A 57 15.73 4.20 0.10
CA PRO A 57 14.55 4.90 -0.41
C PRO A 57 14.92 6.13 -1.25
N SER A 58 14.33 6.25 -2.45
CA SER A 58 14.55 7.39 -3.36
C SER A 58 14.03 8.71 -2.79
N SER A 59 13.12 8.62 -1.82
CA SER A 59 12.69 9.73 -0.98
C SER A 59 12.27 9.22 0.40
N PHE A 60 12.13 10.09 1.40
CA PHE A 60 11.43 9.74 2.64
C PHE A 60 10.91 10.96 3.39
N GLU A 61 9.99 10.73 4.35
CA GLU A 61 9.36 11.81 5.10
C GLU A 61 10.05 12.09 6.42
N ASN A 62 10.21 11.10 7.31
CA ASN A 62 10.76 11.32 8.65
C ASN A 62 11.84 10.31 9.07
N ILE A 63 11.69 9.04 8.75
CA ILE A 63 12.59 7.98 9.23
C ILE A 63 12.73 6.86 8.19
N ILE A 64 13.93 6.33 8.00
CA ILE A 64 14.20 5.21 7.08
C ILE A 64 15.09 4.17 7.73
N SER A 65 14.98 2.94 7.25
CA SER A 65 15.96 1.88 7.48
C SER A 65 17.19 2.10 6.60
N VAL A 66 18.38 1.96 7.17
CA VAL A 66 19.66 2.08 6.47
C VAL A 66 20.53 0.87 6.77
N ILE A 67 21.09 0.30 5.70
CA ILE A 67 22.13 -0.72 5.75
C ILE A 67 23.31 -0.19 4.95
N GLU A 68 24.42 0.10 5.62
CA GLU A 68 25.61 0.64 4.97
C GLU A 68 26.89 -0.07 5.42
N GLN A 69 27.90 -0.06 4.54
CA GLN A 69 29.21 -0.60 4.89
C GLN A 69 29.95 0.37 5.81
N ASN A 70 30.44 -0.13 6.94
CA ASN A 70 31.27 0.63 7.86
C ASN A 70 32.76 0.56 7.46
N ASP A 71 33.61 1.32 8.17
CA ASP A 71 35.04 1.41 7.84
C ASP A 71 35.83 0.11 8.08
N GLN A 72 35.22 -0.89 8.73
CA GLN A 72 35.80 -2.21 8.99
C GLN A 72 35.36 -3.26 7.95
N GLU A 73 34.67 -2.83 6.89
CA GLU A 73 34.05 -3.68 5.87
C GLU A 73 32.87 -4.54 6.38
N ASP A 74 32.42 -4.33 7.61
CA ASP A 74 31.18 -4.88 8.16
C ASP A 74 29.96 -4.02 7.79
N PHE A 75 28.75 -4.47 8.15
CA PHE A 75 27.50 -3.76 7.87
C PHE A 75 26.87 -3.17 9.15
N ASP A 76 26.52 -1.90 9.09
CA ASP A 76 25.71 -1.24 10.10
C ASP A 76 24.23 -1.26 9.70
N TYR A 77 23.36 -1.70 10.61
CA TYR A 77 21.91 -1.74 10.44
C TYR A 77 21.27 -0.77 11.41
N TYR A 78 20.67 0.32 10.95
CA TYR A 78 20.10 1.33 11.85
C TYR A 78 18.99 2.14 11.18
N PHE A 79 18.21 2.87 11.98
CA PHE A 79 17.26 3.85 11.48
C PHE A 79 17.89 5.23 11.38
N LEU A 80 17.67 5.92 10.27
CA LEU A 80 18.08 7.30 10.05
C LEU A 80 16.86 8.21 10.07
N THR A 81 16.82 9.18 10.99
CA THR A 81 15.79 10.23 10.96
C THR A 81 16.18 11.36 10.01
N LYS A 82 15.20 12.16 9.60
CA LYS A 82 15.38 13.37 8.79
C LYS A 82 16.26 14.44 9.44
N THR A 83 16.52 14.35 10.74
CA THR A 83 17.47 15.24 11.44
C THR A 83 18.92 14.76 11.35
N GLY A 84 19.17 13.60 10.73
CA GLY A 84 20.48 12.96 10.64
C GLY A 84 20.85 12.10 11.85
N ARG A 85 19.94 11.95 12.83
CA ARG A 85 20.15 11.05 13.97
C ARG A 85 20.03 9.60 13.51
N LYS A 86 21.10 8.83 13.71
CA LYS A 86 21.16 7.37 13.62
C LYS A 86 20.74 6.75 14.96
N LEU A 87 19.91 5.70 14.94
CA LEU A 87 19.45 5.02 16.16
C LEU A 87 19.00 3.58 15.87
N GLY A 88 18.73 2.80 16.94
CA GLY A 88 18.16 1.46 16.81
C GLY A 88 19.07 0.49 16.06
N TYR A 89 20.38 0.56 16.35
CA TYR A 89 21.36 -0.35 15.79
C TYR A 89 20.92 -1.81 16.02
N ASP A 90 21.06 -2.63 14.99
CA ASP A 90 20.69 -4.05 14.98
C ASP A 90 19.21 -4.35 15.26
N SER A 91 18.34 -3.34 15.19
CA SER A 91 16.91 -3.44 15.52
C SER A 91 15.98 -3.25 14.32
N LEU A 92 16.51 -3.25 13.09
CA LEU A 92 15.69 -3.18 11.88
C LEU A 92 14.73 -4.37 11.83
N TYR A 93 13.44 -4.08 11.59
CA TYR A 93 12.46 -5.09 11.24
C TYR A 93 12.62 -5.46 9.77
N PHE A 94 12.60 -6.75 9.45
CA PHE A 94 12.67 -7.25 8.08
C PHE A 94 11.42 -8.05 7.74
N PHE A 95 10.95 -7.89 6.51
CA PHE A 95 10.03 -8.82 5.88
C PHE A 95 10.73 -9.42 4.67
N ASP A 96 10.84 -10.75 4.64
CA ASP A 96 11.72 -11.46 3.72
C ASP A 96 13.16 -10.90 3.80
N ASN A 97 13.65 -10.28 2.74
CA ASN A 97 14.99 -9.69 2.66
C ASN A 97 14.99 -8.15 2.61
N VAL A 98 13.82 -7.51 2.81
CA VAL A 98 13.67 -6.05 2.74
C VAL A 98 13.44 -5.48 4.15
N PRO A 99 14.20 -4.46 4.56
CA PRO A 99 13.93 -3.79 5.84
C PRO A 99 12.65 -2.97 5.75
N ASP A 100 12.01 -2.76 6.89
CA ASP A 100 10.72 -2.05 6.96
C ASP A 100 10.78 -0.64 6.37
N CYS A 101 9.65 -0.19 5.81
CA CYS A 101 9.44 1.16 5.32
C CYS A 101 8.57 1.96 6.29
N GLU A 102 8.81 3.27 6.40
CA GLU A 102 7.96 4.18 7.18
C GLU A 102 6.53 4.22 6.60
N ASN A 103 5.51 4.20 7.47
CA ASN A 103 4.12 4.43 7.08
C ASN A 103 3.44 5.36 8.09
N GLU A 104 2.80 6.43 7.60
CA GLU A 104 2.10 7.45 8.42
C GLU A 104 2.93 8.05 9.57
N GLY A 105 4.25 8.14 9.40
CA GLY A 105 5.16 8.67 10.44
C GLY A 105 5.65 7.64 11.46
N PHE A 106 5.47 6.34 11.17
CA PHE A 106 5.88 5.25 12.05
C PHE A 106 6.64 4.17 11.29
N ILE A 107 7.53 3.45 11.97
CA ILE A 107 8.30 2.34 11.40
C ILE A 107 8.50 1.25 12.46
N ARG A 108 8.42 -0.03 12.09
CA ARG A 108 8.57 -1.13 13.05
C ARG A 108 10.03 -1.33 13.39
N PHE A 109 10.28 -1.78 14.62
CA PHE A 109 11.58 -2.26 15.04
C PHE A 109 11.44 -3.64 15.68
N TYR A 110 12.50 -4.43 15.60
CA TYR A 110 12.53 -5.80 16.10
C TYR A 110 13.50 -5.93 17.27
N ASP A 111 12.96 -6.35 18.41
CA ASP A 111 13.72 -6.75 19.58
C ASP A 111 14.11 -8.23 19.43
N ARG A 112 15.35 -8.44 18.96
CA ARG A 112 15.94 -9.76 18.73
C ARG A 112 16.08 -10.58 20.02
N GLU A 113 16.28 -9.94 21.17
CA GLU A 113 16.49 -10.66 22.43
C GLU A 113 15.21 -11.34 22.91
N ASN A 114 14.07 -10.68 22.68
CA ASN A 114 12.75 -11.16 23.14
C ASN A 114 11.88 -11.76 22.02
N ASP A 115 12.33 -11.72 20.76
CA ASP A 115 11.54 -12.09 19.57
C ASP A 115 10.21 -11.31 19.50
N MET A 116 10.30 -9.99 19.68
CA MET A 116 9.14 -9.10 19.74
C MET A 116 9.30 -7.88 18.82
N VAL A 117 8.17 -7.34 18.39
CA VAL A 117 8.06 -6.19 17.49
C VAL A 117 7.48 -5.01 18.25
N GLY A 118 8.10 -3.85 18.06
CA GLY A 118 7.61 -2.55 18.50
C GLY A 118 7.55 -1.56 17.34
N MET A 119 7.26 -0.30 17.64
CA MET A 119 7.15 0.75 16.64
C MET A 119 7.80 2.06 17.11
N LEU A 120 8.59 2.66 16.23
CA LEU A 120 9.16 3.99 16.40
C LEU A 120 8.25 5.03 15.74
N ASN A 121 8.19 6.24 16.31
CA ASN A 121 7.57 7.40 15.66
C ASN A 121 8.57 8.15 14.74
N ALA A 122 8.09 9.21 14.09
CA ALA A 122 8.85 10.10 13.21
C ALA A 122 10.14 10.70 13.81
N LYS A 123 10.27 10.74 15.14
CA LYS A 123 11.46 11.22 15.85
C LYS A 123 12.43 10.10 16.22
N GLY A 124 12.12 8.85 15.86
CA GLY A 124 12.85 7.67 16.30
C GLY A 124 12.68 7.42 17.81
N GLU A 125 11.54 7.77 18.39
CA GLU A 125 11.21 7.44 19.78
C GLU A 125 10.27 6.23 19.79
N ILE A 126 10.38 5.37 20.80
CA ILE A 126 9.49 4.20 20.96
C ILE A 126 8.07 4.72 21.20
N GLN A 127 7.20 4.55 20.21
CA GLN A 127 5.77 4.82 20.31
C GLN A 127 5.05 3.61 20.89
N ILE A 128 5.36 2.43 20.36
CA ILE A 128 4.82 1.14 20.81
C ILE A 128 6.01 0.30 21.27
N PRO A 129 6.06 -0.14 22.54
CA PRO A 129 7.14 -0.98 23.03
C PRO A 129 7.13 -2.35 22.33
N ALA A 130 8.28 -3.03 22.29
CA ALA A 130 8.39 -4.36 21.71
C ALA A 130 7.74 -5.43 22.60
N ILE A 131 6.41 -5.55 22.50
CA ILE A 131 5.59 -6.46 23.32
C ILE A 131 4.63 -7.31 22.48
N TYR A 132 4.74 -7.23 21.16
CA TYR A 132 3.91 -7.94 20.19
C TYR A 132 4.76 -8.95 19.44
N ASN A 133 4.18 -10.09 19.10
CA ASN A 133 4.86 -11.05 18.23
C ASN A 133 4.94 -10.53 16.80
N ASP A 134 3.91 -9.81 16.36
CA ASP A 134 3.88 -9.15 15.06
C ASP A 134 3.04 -7.87 15.12
N LEU A 135 3.42 -6.89 14.29
CA LEU A 135 2.70 -5.64 14.07
C LEU A 135 2.63 -5.38 12.56
N GLY A 136 1.45 -5.03 12.07
CA GLY A 136 1.30 -4.46 10.73
C GLY A 136 1.82 -3.03 10.64
N HIS A 137 1.86 -2.49 9.43
CA HIS A 137 2.01 -1.04 9.23
C HIS A 137 0.82 -0.27 9.81
N VAL A 138 1.04 1.00 10.10
CA VAL A 138 -0.05 1.92 10.43
C VAL A 138 -0.88 2.15 9.18
N LYS A 139 -2.21 2.03 9.29
CA LYS A 139 -3.17 2.28 8.21
C LYS A 139 -4.30 3.14 8.77
N ASN A 140 -4.31 4.42 8.42
CA ASN A 140 -5.24 5.42 8.95
C ASN A 140 -5.28 5.45 10.50
N GLY A 141 -4.11 5.40 11.13
CA GLY A 141 -3.96 5.35 12.59
C GLY A 141 -4.28 4.01 13.26
N PHE A 142 -4.67 2.98 12.51
CA PHE A 142 -4.91 1.62 13.02
C PHE A 142 -3.74 0.69 12.72
N ILE A 143 -3.53 -0.30 13.59
CA ILE A 143 -2.46 -1.29 13.46
C ILE A 143 -3.03 -2.67 13.81
N ASN A 144 -2.88 -3.63 12.89
CA ASN A 144 -3.09 -5.04 13.21
C ASN A 144 -1.96 -5.52 14.11
N ALA A 145 -2.30 -6.16 15.24
CA ALA A 145 -1.33 -6.62 16.20
C ALA A 145 -1.59 -8.09 16.57
N LEU A 146 -0.51 -8.87 16.71
CA LEU A 146 -0.55 -10.24 17.19
C LEU A 146 0.21 -10.35 18.52
N LYS A 147 -0.45 -10.88 19.55
CA LYS A 147 0.15 -11.01 20.89
C LYS A 147 -0.05 -12.37 21.51
N GLY A 148 1.00 -12.90 22.14
CA GLY A 148 0.99 -14.19 22.81
C GLY A 148 1.03 -15.40 21.87
N ALA A 149 1.46 -15.21 20.63
CA ALA A 149 1.69 -16.28 19.68
C ALA A 149 3.06 -16.94 19.89
N GLN A 150 3.23 -18.15 19.35
CA GLN A 150 4.51 -18.85 19.35
C GLN A 150 5.02 -18.99 17.92
N ARG A 151 6.28 -18.60 17.69
CA ARG A 151 6.95 -18.84 16.42
C ARG A 151 7.24 -20.34 16.28
N LYS A 152 6.85 -20.92 15.15
CA LYS A 152 7.10 -22.30 14.77
C LYS A 152 7.80 -22.37 13.42
N ARG A 153 8.48 -23.49 13.22
CA ARG A 153 9.06 -23.93 11.95
C ARG A 153 8.63 -25.36 11.72
N ASP A 154 8.49 -25.77 10.46
CA ASP A 154 8.13 -27.16 10.17
C ASP A 154 9.29 -28.11 10.46
N THR A 155 10.53 -27.63 10.26
CA THR A 155 11.75 -28.34 10.66
C THR A 155 12.75 -27.38 11.33
N PRO A 156 13.71 -27.88 12.14
CA PRO A 156 14.70 -27.01 12.80
C PRO A 156 15.53 -26.14 11.84
N ASP A 157 15.78 -26.65 10.63
CA ASP A 157 16.59 -26.01 9.58
C ASP A 157 15.75 -25.25 8.55
N ASP A 158 14.43 -25.19 8.74
CA ASP A 158 13.55 -24.45 7.83
C ASP A 158 13.85 -22.96 7.91
N GLU A 159 14.04 -22.34 6.75
CA GLU A 159 14.21 -20.89 6.64
C GLU A 159 12.91 -20.18 7.03
N HIS A 160 11.77 -20.79 6.71
CA HIS A 160 10.47 -20.18 6.94
C HIS A 160 9.97 -20.47 8.35
N SER A 161 9.39 -19.44 8.97
CA SER A 161 8.73 -19.55 10.26
C SER A 161 7.37 -18.88 10.23
N TYR A 162 6.45 -19.36 11.05
CA TYR A 162 5.10 -18.82 11.15
C TYR A 162 4.66 -18.76 12.62
N PHE A 163 3.73 -17.86 12.93
CA PHE A 163 3.16 -17.76 14.26
C PHE A 163 1.95 -18.68 14.42
N VAL A 164 1.84 -19.32 15.58
CA VAL A 164 0.69 -20.16 15.96
C VAL A 164 0.11 -19.70 17.28
N GLY A 165 -1.23 -19.63 17.34
CA GLY A 165 -1.97 -19.17 18.50
C GLY A 165 -1.85 -17.66 18.71
N GLY A 166 -2.01 -17.22 19.96
CA GLY A 166 -2.07 -15.80 20.30
C GLY A 166 -3.43 -15.18 20.02
N LYS A 167 -3.50 -13.87 20.22
CA LYS A 167 -4.68 -13.04 19.95
C LYS A 167 -4.32 -11.98 18.93
N SER A 168 -5.08 -11.97 17.83
CA SER A 168 -5.06 -10.87 16.87
C SER A 168 -6.01 -9.77 17.35
N MET A 169 -5.58 -8.52 17.23
CA MET A 169 -6.33 -7.36 17.68
C MET A 169 -6.05 -6.17 16.78
N LEU A 170 -6.94 -5.19 16.83
CA LEU A 170 -6.70 -3.88 16.23
C LEU A 170 -6.35 -2.90 17.33
N ILE A 171 -5.21 -2.22 17.21
CA ILE A 171 -4.76 -1.18 18.13
C ILE A 171 -4.64 0.17 17.41
N ASP A 172 -4.59 1.26 18.17
CA ASP A 172 -4.20 2.57 17.66
C ASP A 172 -2.70 2.83 17.80
N THR A 173 -2.24 3.96 17.27
CA THR A 173 -0.84 4.40 17.38
C THR A 173 -0.42 4.75 18.82
N ASN A 174 -1.34 4.84 19.78
CA ASN A 174 -1.06 5.02 21.21
C ASN A 174 -1.07 3.69 21.97
N ASN A 175 -0.99 2.56 21.24
CA ASN A 175 -0.99 1.21 21.80
C ASN A 175 -2.27 0.88 22.59
N GLN A 176 -3.40 1.54 22.28
CA GLN A 176 -4.70 1.23 22.86
C GLN A 176 -5.39 0.18 22.01
N ILE A 177 -5.91 -0.86 22.65
CA ILE A 177 -6.72 -1.87 21.96
C ILE A 177 -8.05 -1.20 21.57
N ILE A 178 -8.41 -1.33 20.30
CA ILE A 178 -9.66 -0.84 19.73
C ILE A 178 -10.65 -2.00 19.59
N ILE A 179 -10.23 -3.10 18.97
CA ILE A 179 -11.05 -4.30 18.77
C ILE A 179 -10.24 -5.53 19.22
N GLU A 180 -10.81 -6.32 20.12
CA GLU A 180 -10.31 -7.66 20.46
C GLU A 180 -10.73 -8.68 19.39
N ASP A 181 -9.92 -9.73 19.22
CA ASP A 181 -10.16 -10.82 18.27
C ASP A 181 -10.38 -10.34 16.83
N PHE A 182 -9.66 -9.29 16.43
CA PHE A 182 -9.71 -8.74 15.08
C PHE A 182 -8.99 -9.67 14.10
N PRO A 183 -9.67 -10.26 13.11
CA PRO A 183 -9.05 -11.19 12.19
C PRO A 183 -8.07 -10.46 11.26
N TYR A 184 -7.04 -11.16 10.82
CA TYR A 184 -6.26 -10.70 9.68
C TYR A 184 -7.14 -10.70 8.44
N ASN A 185 -7.32 -9.53 7.83
CA ASN A 185 -8.06 -9.37 6.58
C ASN A 185 -7.48 -8.19 5.80
N ASP A 186 -6.75 -8.48 4.72
CA ASP A 186 -6.15 -7.48 3.86
C ASP A 186 -7.12 -6.80 2.90
N ASP A 187 -8.35 -7.31 2.78
CA ASP A 187 -9.38 -6.73 1.92
C ASP A 187 -10.07 -5.50 2.56
N LEU A 188 -9.82 -5.23 3.85
CA LEU A 188 -10.42 -4.10 4.55
C LEU A 188 -9.78 -2.77 4.15
N ASN A 189 -10.63 -1.80 3.83
CA ASN A 189 -10.25 -0.43 3.54
C ASN A 189 -10.21 0.41 4.82
N PHE A 190 -9.02 0.54 5.40
CA PHE A 190 -8.77 1.37 6.58
C PHE A 190 -8.95 2.87 6.35
N TYR A 191 -9.03 3.33 5.10
CA TYR A 191 -9.29 4.75 4.76
C TYR A 191 -10.78 5.04 4.52
N GLN A 192 -11.63 4.01 4.57
CA GLN A 192 -13.09 4.14 4.49
C GLN A 192 -13.72 3.44 5.70
N VAL A 193 -13.66 4.14 6.83
CA VAL A 193 -14.11 3.66 8.14
C VAL A 193 -15.28 4.48 8.64
N SER A 194 -16.25 3.81 9.25
CA SER A 194 -17.38 4.42 9.95
C SER A 194 -17.36 4.00 11.41
N ILE A 195 -17.37 4.96 12.33
CA ILE A 195 -17.41 4.71 13.78
C ILE A 195 -18.74 5.24 14.29
N ASN A 196 -19.62 4.34 14.73
CA ASN A 196 -21.01 4.63 15.12
C ASN A 196 -21.86 5.38 14.07
N GLY A 197 -21.35 5.53 12.84
CA GLY A 197 -22.07 6.19 11.77
C GLY A 197 -23.14 5.29 11.17
N SER A 198 -23.93 5.85 10.26
CA SER A 198 -24.81 5.07 9.39
C SER A 198 -23.96 4.23 8.45
N ILE A 199 -23.68 2.98 8.82
CA ILE A 199 -23.05 2.01 7.94
C ILE A 199 -24.14 1.49 7.01
N PRO A 200 -23.97 1.53 5.68
CA PRO A 200 -24.90 0.92 4.75
C PRO A 200 -25.25 -0.51 5.17
N GLU A 201 -26.50 -0.92 4.99
CA GLU A 201 -26.94 -2.29 5.26
C GLU A 201 -26.56 -3.25 4.12
N ASP A 202 -25.73 -2.82 3.16
CA ASP A 202 -25.22 -3.69 2.10
C ASP A 202 -24.05 -4.56 2.60
N SER A 203 -23.71 -5.58 1.81
CA SER A 203 -22.69 -6.56 2.16
C SER A 203 -21.26 -6.04 2.06
N THR A 204 -21.06 -4.82 1.53
CA THR A 204 -19.72 -4.27 1.27
C THR A 204 -19.00 -3.82 2.53
N TRP A 205 -19.71 -3.70 3.65
CA TRP A 205 -19.12 -3.30 4.93
C TRP A 205 -19.02 -4.46 5.92
N ILE A 206 -17.85 -4.61 6.53
CA ILE A 206 -17.60 -5.53 7.64
C ILE A 206 -17.64 -4.76 8.95
N LYS A 207 -18.42 -5.26 9.92
CA LYS A 207 -18.65 -4.59 11.19
C LYS A 207 -17.96 -5.34 12.33
N PHE A 208 -17.36 -4.57 13.24
CA PHE A 208 -16.71 -5.06 14.44
C PHE A 208 -17.17 -4.23 15.64
N ASN A 209 -17.25 -4.86 16.80
CA ASN A 209 -17.52 -4.16 18.06
C ASN A 209 -16.18 -3.81 18.71
N GLY A 210 -15.99 -2.54 19.01
CA GLY A 210 -14.84 -2.09 19.78
C GLY A 210 -15.02 -2.34 21.27
N ILE A 211 -13.92 -2.35 22.00
CA ILE A 211 -13.92 -2.51 23.46
C ILE A 211 -14.49 -1.28 24.19
N ASP A 212 -14.53 -0.15 23.50
CA ASP A 212 -15.11 1.11 23.97
C ASP A 212 -16.64 1.18 23.79
N GLY A 213 -17.25 0.11 23.25
CA GLY A 213 -18.68 0.02 22.98
C GLY A 213 -19.10 0.62 21.64
N ASN A 214 -18.16 1.15 20.85
CA ASN A 214 -18.45 1.67 19.52
C ASN A 214 -18.54 0.53 18.49
N THR A 215 -19.29 0.75 17.41
CA THR A 215 -19.27 -0.12 16.23
C THR A 215 -18.37 0.47 15.16
N TYR A 216 -17.41 -0.31 14.71
CA TYR A 216 -16.46 0.02 13.65
C TYR A 216 -16.86 -0.72 12.38
N GLY A 217 -17.12 0.03 11.31
CA GLY A 217 -17.37 -0.51 9.97
C GLY A 217 -16.20 -0.21 9.05
N PHE A 218 -15.72 -1.22 8.33
CA PHE A 218 -14.71 -1.09 7.28
C PHE A 218 -15.32 -1.54 5.95
N MET A 219 -15.12 -0.75 4.89
CA MET A 219 -15.45 -1.21 3.54
C MET A 219 -14.51 -2.35 3.14
N ASP A 220 -15.03 -3.36 2.44
CA ASP A 220 -14.27 -4.47 1.87
C ASP A 220 -14.06 -4.23 0.37
N TYR A 221 -12.80 -4.19 -0.07
CA TYR A 221 -12.45 -3.83 -1.45
C TYR A 221 -12.99 -4.83 -2.48
N ASN A 222 -12.93 -6.13 -2.20
CA ASN A 222 -13.41 -7.16 -3.14
C ASN A 222 -14.93 -7.03 -3.30
N LYS A 223 -15.65 -6.87 -2.18
CA LYS A 223 -17.12 -6.70 -2.22
C LYS A 223 -17.53 -5.37 -2.83
N GLU A 224 -16.80 -4.29 -2.58
CA GLU A 224 -17.00 -3.00 -3.25
C GLU A 224 -16.88 -3.19 -4.76
N PHE A 225 -15.80 -3.82 -5.23
CA PHE A 225 -15.56 -4.04 -6.65
C PHE A 225 -16.63 -4.95 -7.28
N GLU A 226 -16.98 -6.07 -6.65
CA GLU A 226 -18.07 -6.95 -7.09
C GLU A 226 -19.40 -6.20 -7.24
N GLN A 227 -19.73 -5.33 -6.29
CA GLN A 227 -20.94 -4.51 -6.34
C GLN A 227 -20.88 -3.42 -7.43
N LEU A 228 -19.71 -2.87 -7.71
CA LEU A 228 -19.50 -1.85 -8.73
C LEU A 228 -19.34 -2.42 -10.14
N PHE A 229 -18.87 -3.66 -10.28
CA PHE A 229 -18.52 -4.25 -11.57
C PHE A 229 -19.65 -4.16 -12.60
N PRO A 230 -20.93 -4.52 -12.29
CA PRO A 230 -22.02 -4.39 -13.26
C PRO A 230 -22.37 -2.95 -13.65
N LYS A 231 -21.94 -1.96 -12.86
CA LYS A 231 -22.14 -0.53 -13.15
C LYS A 231 -21.01 0.02 -14.03
N LEU A 232 -19.78 -0.45 -13.80
CA LEU A 232 -18.61 -0.09 -14.59
C LEU A 232 -18.65 -0.78 -15.96
N PHE A 233 -19.06 -2.05 -15.99
CA PHE A 233 -19.02 -2.91 -17.18
C PHE A 233 -20.39 -3.54 -17.49
N PRO A 234 -21.45 -2.74 -17.75
CA PRO A 234 -22.81 -3.26 -17.90
C PRO A 234 -22.97 -4.17 -19.13
N LEU A 235 -24.04 -4.97 -19.15
CA LEU A 235 -24.44 -5.72 -20.36
C LEU A 235 -24.63 -4.77 -21.54
N GLY A 236 -24.05 -5.10 -22.69
CA GLY A 236 -24.07 -4.25 -23.87
C GLY A 236 -23.04 -3.11 -23.83
N ILE A 237 -22.04 -3.15 -22.95
CA ILE A 237 -20.99 -2.12 -22.83
C ILE A 237 -20.41 -1.72 -24.20
N THR A 238 -20.18 -0.41 -24.38
CA THR A 238 -19.56 0.15 -25.59
C THR A 238 -18.05 0.32 -25.44
N ALA A 239 -17.35 0.50 -26.56
CA ALA A 239 -15.91 0.79 -26.55
C ALA A 239 -15.60 2.07 -25.76
N GLU A 240 -16.43 3.11 -25.89
CA GLU A 240 -16.26 4.38 -25.16
C GLU A 240 -16.37 4.19 -23.65
N GLN A 241 -17.30 3.34 -23.19
CA GLN A 241 -17.46 3.02 -21.77
C GLN A 241 -16.29 2.17 -21.25
N LEU A 242 -15.78 1.22 -22.05
CA LEU A 242 -14.57 0.47 -21.69
C LEU A 242 -13.37 1.41 -21.54
N ILE A 243 -13.15 2.29 -22.53
CA ILE A 243 -12.08 3.29 -22.50
C ILE A 243 -12.19 4.20 -21.28
N ALA A 244 -13.40 4.68 -20.95
CA ALA A 244 -13.62 5.55 -19.79
C ALA A 244 -13.31 4.86 -18.44
N ASN A 245 -13.40 3.53 -18.39
CA ASN A 245 -13.08 2.70 -17.24
C ASN A 245 -11.69 2.05 -17.32
N SER A 246 -10.86 2.45 -18.29
CA SER A 246 -9.45 2.08 -18.38
C SER A 246 -8.58 3.22 -17.91
N TYR A 247 -7.34 2.89 -17.54
CA TYR A 247 -6.30 3.90 -17.31
C TYR A 247 -5.83 4.49 -18.65
N ASP A 248 -4.89 5.43 -18.67
CA ASP A 248 -4.45 6.07 -19.92
C ASP A 248 -3.83 5.06 -20.90
N SER A 249 -3.13 4.06 -20.37
CA SER A 249 -2.58 2.94 -21.12
C SER A 249 -2.88 1.61 -20.44
N ILE A 250 -2.90 0.53 -21.25
CA ILE A 250 -3.06 -0.85 -20.80
C ILE A 250 -1.75 -1.58 -21.02
N ALA A 251 -1.27 -2.23 -19.96
CA ALA A 251 -0.20 -3.21 -20.01
C ALA A 251 -0.73 -4.55 -20.53
N PHE A 252 0.04 -5.18 -21.41
CA PHE A 252 -0.20 -6.56 -21.83
C PHE A 252 1.13 -7.25 -22.15
N TRP A 253 1.13 -8.58 -22.10
CA TRP A 253 2.30 -9.36 -22.49
C TRP A 253 2.38 -9.48 -24.01
N ASP A 254 3.50 -9.06 -24.60
CA ASP A 254 3.78 -9.24 -26.02
C ASP A 254 4.66 -10.49 -26.18
N ASP A 255 4.07 -11.57 -26.70
CA ASP A 255 4.76 -12.86 -26.88
C ASP A 255 5.95 -12.75 -27.84
N ASP A 256 5.80 -11.98 -28.93
CA ASP A 256 6.85 -11.81 -29.94
C ASP A 256 8.08 -11.09 -29.37
N GLN A 257 7.86 -10.15 -28.44
CA GLN A 257 8.90 -9.40 -27.76
C GLN A 257 9.30 -10.01 -26.41
N SER A 258 8.55 -10.99 -25.91
CA SER A 258 8.71 -11.62 -24.59
C SER A 258 8.86 -10.60 -23.46
N LYS A 259 8.00 -9.57 -23.46
CA LYS A 259 8.02 -8.50 -22.46
C LYS A 259 6.65 -7.85 -22.27
N TRP A 260 6.51 -7.15 -21.15
CA TRP A 260 5.40 -6.24 -20.93
C TRP A 260 5.50 -5.02 -21.85
N VAL A 261 4.40 -4.67 -22.50
CA VAL A 261 4.28 -3.47 -23.34
C VAL A 261 3.05 -2.69 -22.94
N PHE A 262 3.13 -1.37 -23.13
CA PHE A 262 2.03 -0.44 -22.86
C PHE A 262 1.45 0.06 -24.18
N GLU A 263 0.13 0.11 -24.25
CA GLU A 263 -0.59 0.69 -25.37
C GLU A 263 -1.67 1.64 -24.87
N GLU A 264 -1.80 2.79 -25.52
CA GLU A 264 -2.87 3.76 -25.26
C GLU A 264 -4.24 3.05 -25.25
N SER A 265 -5.00 3.24 -24.17
CA SER A 265 -6.25 2.51 -23.94
C SER A 265 -7.23 2.60 -25.10
N PRO A 266 -7.47 3.77 -25.74
CA PRO A 266 -8.33 3.82 -26.92
C PRO A 266 -7.89 2.90 -28.06
N ARG A 267 -6.58 2.73 -28.27
CA ARG A 267 -6.06 1.84 -29.33
C ARG A 267 -6.24 0.38 -28.95
N PHE A 268 -5.88 0.02 -27.72
CA PHE A 268 -5.96 -1.35 -27.23
C PHE A 268 -7.42 -1.84 -27.18
N ILE A 269 -8.30 -1.04 -26.57
CA ILE A 269 -9.71 -1.40 -26.40
C ILE A 269 -10.41 -1.55 -27.75
N ASN A 270 -10.22 -0.64 -28.70
CA ASN A 270 -10.89 -0.73 -30.01
C ASN A 270 -10.51 -1.98 -30.79
N ARG A 271 -9.28 -2.49 -30.63
CA ARG A 271 -8.83 -3.73 -31.26
C ARG A 271 -9.42 -4.98 -30.60
N HIS A 272 -9.74 -4.92 -29.31
CA HIS A 272 -10.14 -6.08 -28.49
C HIS A 272 -11.55 -6.00 -27.90
N VAL A 273 -12.35 -5.03 -28.33
CA VAL A 273 -13.65 -4.68 -27.74
C VAL A 273 -14.59 -5.88 -27.63
N ASP A 274 -14.69 -6.71 -28.66
CA ASP A 274 -15.60 -7.85 -28.69
C ASP A 274 -15.20 -8.91 -27.65
N LYS A 275 -13.89 -9.23 -27.54
CA LYS A 275 -13.38 -10.19 -26.56
C LYS A 275 -13.54 -9.68 -25.12
N LEU A 276 -13.20 -8.41 -24.88
CA LEU A 276 -13.36 -7.77 -23.57
C LEU A 276 -14.82 -7.75 -23.13
N LYS A 277 -15.72 -7.37 -24.06
CA LYS A 277 -17.15 -7.36 -23.82
C LYS A 277 -17.67 -8.75 -23.47
N GLU A 278 -17.34 -9.78 -24.27
CA GLU A 278 -17.76 -11.15 -24.01
C GLU A 278 -17.32 -11.61 -22.60
N LEU A 279 -16.06 -11.37 -22.24
CA LEU A 279 -15.51 -11.76 -20.93
C LEU A 279 -16.19 -11.01 -19.78
N PHE A 280 -16.36 -9.69 -19.86
CA PHE A 280 -16.99 -8.92 -18.78
C PHE A 280 -18.49 -9.21 -18.66
N GLU A 281 -19.20 -9.43 -19.76
CA GLU A 281 -20.60 -9.89 -19.72
C GLU A 281 -20.71 -11.29 -19.08
N SER A 282 -19.70 -12.15 -19.28
CA SER A 282 -19.65 -13.48 -18.67
C SER A 282 -19.57 -13.48 -17.14
N VAL A 283 -19.01 -12.41 -16.56
CA VAL A 283 -19.01 -12.17 -15.10
C VAL A 283 -20.44 -11.91 -14.63
N ILE A 284 -21.16 -11.01 -15.32
CA ILE A 284 -22.51 -10.60 -14.93
C ILE A 284 -23.52 -11.74 -15.07
N ASN A 285 -23.43 -12.49 -16.17
CA ASN A 285 -24.38 -13.58 -16.43
C ASN A 285 -23.97 -14.92 -15.78
N GLY A 286 -22.76 -15.00 -15.20
CA GLY A 286 -22.24 -16.21 -14.55
C GLY A 286 -21.93 -17.36 -15.52
N SER A 287 -21.69 -17.09 -16.79
CA SER A 287 -21.46 -18.13 -17.81
C SER A 287 -20.04 -18.69 -17.81
N LYS A 288 -19.06 -17.97 -17.25
CA LYS A 288 -17.68 -18.45 -17.05
C LYS A 288 -17.34 -18.51 -15.57
N LYS A 289 -16.44 -19.43 -15.20
CA LYS A 289 -15.88 -19.50 -13.85
C LYS A 289 -14.81 -18.41 -13.72
N PHE A 290 -14.91 -17.61 -12.67
CA PHE A 290 -13.96 -16.55 -12.38
C PHE A 290 -13.72 -16.42 -10.87
N SER A 291 -12.68 -15.68 -10.50
CA SER A 291 -12.47 -15.18 -9.15
C SER A 291 -12.11 -13.70 -9.20
N ILE A 292 -12.51 -12.98 -8.16
CA ILE A 292 -12.08 -11.61 -7.87
C ILE A 292 -11.29 -11.66 -6.57
N TYR A 293 -10.12 -11.05 -6.56
CA TYR A 293 -9.29 -10.93 -5.36
C TYR A 293 -8.44 -9.68 -5.41
N LYS A 294 -8.07 -9.20 -4.22
CA LYS A 294 -7.18 -8.07 -4.03
C LYS A 294 -5.74 -8.51 -4.28
N SER A 295 -4.98 -7.65 -4.94
CA SER A 295 -3.55 -7.76 -5.19
C SER A 295 -2.88 -6.39 -5.02
N SER A 296 -1.57 -6.36 -5.19
CA SER A 296 -0.75 -5.15 -5.08
C SER A 296 -0.31 -4.71 -6.47
N LEU A 297 -0.05 -3.41 -6.66
CA LEU A 297 0.47 -2.88 -7.92
C LEU A 297 1.88 -3.42 -8.16
N ASN A 298 2.08 -4.13 -9.27
CA ASN A 298 3.38 -4.67 -9.62
C ASN A 298 4.32 -3.54 -10.11
N TYR A 299 5.17 -3.05 -9.22
CA TYR A 299 6.10 -1.95 -9.50
C TYR A 299 7.21 -2.31 -10.52
N PHE A 300 7.41 -3.59 -10.85
CA PHE A 300 8.31 -4.01 -11.94
C PHE A 300 7.69 -3.80 -13.33
N ILE A 301 6.36 -3.66 -13.41
CA ILE A 301 5.62 -3.40 -14.65
C ILE A 301 5.22 -1.92 -14.69
N PHE A 302 4.62 -1.44 -13.60
CA PHE A 302 3.99 -0.13 -13.50
C PHE A 302 4.91 0.89 -12.83
N GLU A 303 5.83 1.43 -13.61
CA GLU A 303 6.84 2.41 -13.17
C GLU A 303 6.59 3.83 -13.71
N GLY A 304 7.33 4.80 -13.18
CA GLY A 304 7.32 6.19 -13.67
C GLY A 304 6.31 7.11 -12.98
N GLU A 305 6.22 8.36 -13.49
CA GLU A 305 5.47 9.44 -12.82
C GLU A 305 3.98 9.15 -12.69
N SER A 306 3.36 8.50 -13.69
CA SER A 306 1.93 8.16 -13.67
C SER A 306 1.56 7.24 -12.50
N TYR A 307 2.47 6.34 -12.12
CA TYR A 307 2.22 5.36 -11.06
C TYR A 307 2.81 5.73 -9.70
N GLY A 308 3.72 6.72 -9.65
CA GLY A 308 4.42 7.10 -8.41
C GLY A 308 3.51 7.52 -7.25
N ARG A 309 2.28 8.00 -7.53
CA ARG A 309 1.27 8.31 -6.49
C ARG A 309 0.66 7.06 -5.81
N PHE A 310 0.86 5.88 -6.39
CA PHE A 310 0.37 4.59 -5.88
C PHE A 310 1.48 3.75 -5.25
N LEU A 311 2.69 4.32 -5.15
CA LEU A 311 3.84 3.72 -4.52
C LEU A 311 4.21 4.52 -3.26
N ASP A 312 4.75 3.83 -2.26
CA ASP A 312 5.30 4.47 -1.08
C ASP A 312 6.70 5.03 -1.35
N GLN A 313 7.31 5.65 -0.36
CA GLN A 313 8.62 6.26 -0.51
C GLN A 313 9.77 5.25 -0.70
N CYS A 314 9.54 3.98 -0.37
CA CYS A 314 10.47 2.87 -0.61
C CYS A 314 10.27 2.23 -1.98
N GLY A 315 9.18 2.58 -2.68
CA GLY A 315 8.84 2.06 -4.01
C GLY A 315 7.87 0.89 -3.99
N ASP A 316 7.38 0.51 -2.80
CA ASP A 316 6.40 -0.56 -2.64
C ASP A 316 4.98 -0.06 -2.94
N SER A 317 4.07 -0.97 -3.26
CA SER A 317 2.68 -0.61 -3.56
C SER A 317 1.94 -0.08 -2.32
N LEU A 318 1.26 1.05 -2.46
CA LEU A 318 0.30 1.57 -1.46
C LEU A 318 -1.07 0.86 -1.55
N ASP A 319 -1.06 -0.47 -1.60
CA ASP A 319 -2.25 -1.30 -1.83
C ASP A 319 -3.30 -1.24 -0.69
N VAL A 320 -2.91 -0.74 0.48
CA VAL A 320 -3.80 -0.45 1.60
C VAL A 320 -4.80 0.67 1.27
N LYS A 321 -4.44 1.56 0.35
CA LYS A 321 -5.25 2.71 -0.09
C LYS A 321 -5.65 2.61 -1.56
N TYR A 322 -4.74 2.14 -2.41
CA TYR A 322 -4.90 2.02 -3.85
C TYR A 322 -4.59 0.59 -4.30
N PRO A 323 -5.39 -0.40 -3.85
CA PRO A 323 -5.21 -1.78 -4.27
C PRO A 323 -5.39 -1.96 -5.76
N VAL A 324 -4.82 -3.07 -6.25
CA VAL A 324 -5.23 -3.66 -7.52
C VAL A 324 -6.28 -4.74 -7.20
N ILE A 325 -7.34 -4.79 -8.00
CA ILE A 325 -8.29 -5.90 -7.98
C ILE A 325 -8.06 -6.72 -9.23
N THR A 326 -7.79 -8.01 -9.05
CA THR A 326 -7.56 -8.95 -10.14
C THR A 326 -8.82 -9.76 -10.38
N LEU A 327 -9.27 -9.76 -11.63
CA LEU A 327 -10.31 -10.66 -12.14
C LEU A 327 -9.62 -11.74 -12.98
N SER A 328 -9.75 -13.01 -12.58
CA SER A 328 -9.17 -14.15 -13.29
C SER A 328 -10.27 -15.10 -13.76
N PHE A 329 -10.18 -15.55 -15.01
CA PHE A 329 -11.04 -16.57 -15.59
C PHE A 329 -10.31 -17.91 -15.64
N TYR A 330 -11.02 -18.99 -15.32
CA TYR A 330 -10.43 -20.33 -15.22
C TYR A 330 -10.99 -21.27 -16.29
N GLY A 331 -10.09 -21.84 -17.09
CA GLY A 331 -10.37 -23.04 -17.86
C GLY A 331 -10.26 -24.28 -16.98
N GLU A 332 -9.09 -24.48 -16.37
CA GLU A 332 -8.79 -25.55 -15.40
C GLU A 332 -8.05 -24.96 -14.20
N PHE A 333 -8.63 -25.12 -13.00
CA PHE A 333 -8.01 -24.63 -11.76
C PHE A 333 -6.71 -25.40 -11.46
N PRO A 334 -5.61 -24.74 -11.04
CA PRO A 334 -5.50 -23.34 -10.64
C PRO A 334 -5.04 -22.35 -11.74
N PHE A 335 -4.99 -22.77 -13.00
CA PHE A 335 -4.45 -21.95 -14.08
C PHE A 335 -5.50 -21.00 -14.65
N ALA A 336 -5.28 -19.69 -14.46
CA ALA A 336 -6.08 -18.67 -15.13
C ALA A 336 -5.75 -18.66 -16.62
N ALA A 337 -6.78 -18.68 -17.47
CA ALA A 337 -6.62 -18.52 -18.91
C ALA A 337 -6.53 -17.04 -19.27
N GLU A 338 -7.41 -16.22 -18.69
CA GLU A 338 -7.43 -14.77 -18.86
C GLU A 338 -7.37 -14.08 -17.50
N SER A 339 -6.69 -12.94 -17.44
CA SER A 339 -6.66 -12.10 -16.23
C SER A 339 -6.67 -10.61 -16.56
N PHE A 340 -7.28 -9.86 -15.66
CA PHE A 340 -7.49 -8.42 -15.77
C PHE A 340 -7.15 -7.78 -14.44
N GLU A 341 -6.39 -6.69 -14.46
CA GLU A 341 -6.06 -5.93 -13.24
C GLU A 341 -6.69 -4.55 -13.29
N PHE A 342 -7.36 -4.19 -12.21
CA PHE A 342 -8.04 -2.91 -12.03
C PHE A 342 -7.42 -2.16 -10.86
N LEU A 343 -6.72 -1.06 -11.14
CA LEU A 343 -6.15 -0.21 -10.11
C LEU A 343 -7.23 0.70 -9.52
N ARG A 344 -7.38 0.69 -8.20
CA ARG A 344 -8.21 1.68 -7.51
C ARG A 344 -7.52 3.05 -7.54
N THR A 345 -8.22 4.05 -8.05
CA THR A 345 -7.78 5.46 -8.10
C THR A 345 -8.75 6.34 -7.30
N ASP A 346 -8.45 7.64 -7.18
CA ASP A 346 -9.42 8.58 -6.59
C ASP A 346 -10.70 8.69 -7.44
N ASP A 347 -10.62 8.37 -8.74
CA ASP A 347 -11.72 8.40 -9.70
C ASP A 347 -12.40 7.02 -9.90
N GLY A 348 -12.09 6.06 -9.03
CA GLY A 348 -12.61 4.69 -9.08
C GLY A 348 -11.63 3.67 -9.67
N TYR A 349 -12.13 2.49 -10.00
CA TYR A 349 -11.33 1.38 -10.54
C TYR A 349 -11.05 1.56 -12.03
N LYS A 350 -9.78 1.46 -12.43
CA LYS A 350 -9.32 1.61 -13.81
C LYS A 350 -8.61 0.36 -14.29
N LEU A 351 -9.01 -0.18 -15.44
CA LEU A 351 -8.31 -1.30 -16.07
C LEU A 351 -6.89 -0.87 -16.48
N ILE A 352 -5.87 -1.55 -15.94
CA ILE A 352 -4.44 -1.27 -16.17
C ILE A 352 -3.71 -2.42 -16.86
N LEU A 353 -4.20 -3.66 -16.72
CA LEU A 353 -3.56 -4.84 -17.30
C LEU A 353 -4.58 -5.78 -17.94
N VAL A 354 -4.23 -6.32 -19.11
CA VAL A 354 -5.00 -7.37 -19.78
C VAL A 354 -4.05 -8.50 -20.20
N ASN A 355 -4.40 -9.72 -19.79
CA ASN A 355 -3.75 -10.95 -20.23
C ASN A 355 -4.82 -11.95 -20.72
N PHE A 356 -4.59 -12.59 -21.86
CA PHE A 356 -5.63 -13.13 -22.74
C PHE A 356 -5.53 -14.61 -23.06
#